data_AF-A0A7R9VRA4-F1
#
_entry.id   AF-A0A7R9VRA4-F1
#
_cell.length_a   1.000
_cell.length_b   1.000
_cell.length_c   1.000
_cell.angle_alpha   90.00
_cell.angle_beta   90.00
_cell.angle_gamma   90.00
#
_symmetry.space_group_name_H-M   'P 1'
#
loop_
_entity.id
_entity.type
_entity.pdbx_description
1 polymer ?
#
loop_
_entity_poly.entity_id
_entity_poly.type
_entity_poly.pdbx_seq_one_letter_code
_entity_poly.pdbx_strand_id
1 'polypeptide(L)'
;MPRGRVVRRDANWWAPLNTAYRQFMKANGAKPDRAWLESWFEQHAAATWPNGDQPSVQHAWDHCKCLRTLDQARDYFRQYRARKKDEREAHRDDGTPAGSASSQPPRMHTSHDGSAVEVRVPSQAPERRVSVSGRRRCRSTNGSTLDEEPSPQVPAIETSGGKPSRPQRMASRRSQRSGSCTTATEQEPAAHGS
;
A
#
# COMPACT_ATOMS: atom_id res chain seq x y z
N MET A 1 20.58 32.03 -15.71
CA MET A 1 20.99 30.64 -15.99
C MET A 1 19.75 29.81 -16.28
N PRO A 2 19.53 29.35 -17.53
CA PRO A 2 18.44 28.42 -17.82
C PRO A 2 18.70 27.11 -17.06
N ARG A 3 17.73 26.65 -16.26
CA ARG A 3 17.84 25.33 -15.63
C ARG A 3 17.78 24.30 -16.76
N GLY A 4 18.86 23.55 -16.94
CA GLY A 4 18.91 22.47 -17.93
C GLY A 4 17.69 21.55 -17.78
N ARG A 5 17.12 21.14 -18.91
CA ARG A 5 15.94 20.28 -18.92
C ARG A 5 16.36 18.91 -18.36
N VAL A 6 15.96 18.61 -17.12
CA VAL A 6 16.23 17.32 -16.49
C VAL A 6 15.52 16.23 -17.31
N VAL A 7 16.29 15.35 -17.93
CA VAL A 7 15.74 14.18 -18.64
C VAL A 7 15.00 13.34 -17.61
N ARG A 8 13.69 13.14 -17.84
CA ARG A 8 12.89 12.31 -16.97
C ARG A 8 13.27 10.86 -17.20
N ARG A 9 13.50 10.13 -16.11
CA ARG A 9 13.68 8.68 -16.14
C ARG A 9 12.38 8.00 -16.57
N ASP A 10 12.49 6.84 -17.18
CA ASP A 10 11.33 6.05 -17.58
C ASP A 10 10.48 5.64 -16.38
N ALA A 11 9.16 5.50 -16.60
CA ALA A 11 8.23 5.10 -15.54
C ALA A 11 8.58 3.74 -14.92
N ASN A 12 9.27 2.87 -15.68
CA ASN A 12 9.66 1.53 -15.26
C ASN A 12 11.08 1.46 -14.70
N TRP A 13 11.76 2.59 -14.52
CA TRP A 13 13.15 2.63 -14.11
C TRP A 13 13.41 1.97 -12.74
N TRP A 14 12.42 2.01 -11.84
CA TRP A 14 12.45 1.33 -10.54
C TRP A 14 11.79 -0.06 -10.53
N ALA A 15 11.24 -0.51 -11.66
CA ALA A 15 10.38 -1.70 -11.68
C ALA A 15 11.08 -2.99 -11.22
N PRO A 16 12.36 -3.26 -11.58
CA PRO A 16 13.05 -4.48 -11.13
C PRO A 16 13.25 -4.51 -9.61
N LEU A 17 13.74 -3.40 -9.02
CA LEU A 17 13.89 -3.26 -7.58
C LEU A 17 12.54 -3.39 -6.86
N ASN A 18 11.50 -2.71 -7.35
CA ASN A 18 10.15 -2.78 -6.77
C ASN A 18 9.60 -4.22 -6.75
N THR A 19 9.89 -4.99 -7.80
CA THR A 19 9.44 -6.38 -7.93
C THR A 19 10.14 -7.27 -6.93
N ALA A 20 11.47 -7.22 -6.86
CA ALA A 20 12.26 -7.98 -5.89
C ALA A 20 11.89 -7.64 -4.44
N TYR A 21 11.75 -6.35 -4.12
CA TYR A 21 11.38 -5.88 -2.78
C TYR A 21 10.00 -6.42 -2.36
N ARG A 22 9.01 -6.37 -3.25
CA ARG A 22 7.66 -6.90 -2.98
C ARG A 22 7.65 -8.41 -2.85
N GLN A 23 8.43 -9.13 -3.64
CA GLN A 23 8.59 -10.57 -3.51
C GLN A 23 9.19 -10.94 -2.15
N PHE A 24 10.23 -10.24 -1.71
CA PHE A 24 10.82 -10.43 -0.39
C PHE A 24 9.80 -10.20 0.73
N MET A 25 9.06 -9.10 0.67
CA MET A 25 8.02 -8.81 1.67
C MET A 25 6.91 -9.86 1.69
N LYS A 26 6.53 -10.38 0.52
CA LYS A 26 5.52 -11.43 0.41
C LYS A 26 6.00 -12.74 1.04
N ALA A 27 7.28 -13.09 0.86
CA ALA A 27 7.88 -14.31 1.39
C ALA A 27 8.12 -14.24 2.91
N ASN A 28 8.65 -13.11 3.40
CA ASN A 28 9.07 -12.98 4.80
C ASN A 28 8.01 -12.36 5.71
N GLY A 29 6.97 -11.74 5.15
CA GLY A 29 5.98 -10.96 5.91
C GLY A 29 6.52 -9.67 6.55
N ALA A 30 7.81 -9.38 6.38
CA ALA A 30 8.51 -8.24 6.98
C ALA A 30 9.19 -7.38 5.90
N LYS A 31 9.52 -6.13 6.26
CA LYS A 31 10.33 -5.26 5.41
C LYS A 31 11.79 -5.77 5.41
N PRO A 32 12.45 -5.86 4.25
CA PRO A 32 13.86 -6.18 4.19
C PRO A 32 14.71 -5.12 4.88
N ASP A 33 15.81 -5.56 5.49
CA ASP A 33 16.81 -4.69 6.09
C ASP A 33 17.72 -4.05 5.02
N ARG A 34 18.52 -3.07 5.42
CA ARG A 34 19.47 -2.38 4.54
C ARG A 34 20.49 -3.34 3.93
N ALA A 35 20.98 -4.32 4.71
CA ALA A 35 21.94 -5.32 4.24
C ALA A 35 21.40 -6.16 3.07
N TRP A 36 20.10 -6.48 3.10
CA TRP A 36 19.45 -7.18 1.98
C TRP A 36 19.45 -6.33 0.71
N LEU A 37 19.17 -5.02 0.85
CA LEU A 37 19.17 -4.11 -0.29
C LEU A 37 20.57 -3.96 -0.89
N GLU A 38 21.61 -3.84 -0.04
CA GLU A 38 23.01 -3.77 -0.46
C GLU A 38 23.41 -5.01 -1.26
N SER A 39 23.12 -6.20 -0.73
CA SER A 39 23.39 -7.47 -1.43
C SER A 39 22.63 -7.59 -2.75
N TRP A 40 21.36 -7.17 -2.80
CA TRP A 40 20.58 -7.15 -4.04
C TRP A 40 21.19 -6.19 -5.07
N PHE A 41 21.64 -5.02 -4.62
CA PHE A 41 22.23 -3.98 -5.46
C PHE A 41 23.53 -4.45 -6.10
N GLU A 42 24.43 -5.06 -5.34
CA GLU A 42 25.69 -5.62 -5.85
C GLU A 42 25.46 -6.65 -6.96
N GLN A 43 24.43 -7.49 -6.82
CA GLN A 43 24.15 -8.58 -7.76
C GLN A 43 23.41 -8.12 -9.03
N HIS A 44 22.47 -7.16 -8.91
CA HIS A 44 21.51 -6.88 -9.99
C HIS A 44 21.59 -5.48 -10.58
N ALA A 45 22.26 -4.54 -9.91
CA ALA A 45 22.17 -3.14 -10.32
C ALA A 45 22.88 -2.85 -11.65
N ALA A 46 24.00 -3.51 -11.92
CA ALA A 46 24.71 -3.40 -13.20
C ALA A 46 23.83 -3.88 -14.39
N ALA A 47 23.06 -4.96 -14.19
CA ALA A 47 22.14 -5.47 -15.20
C ALA A 47 20.87 -4.60 -15.33
N THR A 48 20.41 -4.01 -14.23
CA THR A 48 19.18 -3.19 -14.19
C THR A 48 19.39 -1.80 -14.80
N TRP A 49 20.57 -1.21 -14.61
CA TRP A 49 20.91 0.14 -15.05
C TRP A 49 22.25 0.14 -15.81
N PRO A 50 22.29 -0.37 -17.05
CA PRO A 50 23.53 -0.67 -17.79
C PRO A 50 24.38 0.57 -18.18
N ASN A 51 23.83 1.78 -18.11
CA ASN A 51 24.51 3.00 -18.60
C ASN A 51 25.22 3.80 -17.49
N GLY A 52 25.53 3.17 -16.35
CA GLY A 52 26.06 3.88 -15.19
C GLY A 52 25.04 4.85 -14.54
N ASP A 53 23.77 4.78 -14.96
CA ASP A 53 22.66 5.57 -14.42
C ASP A 53 22.20 5.05 -13.04
N GLN A 54 22.88 4.05 -12.49
CA GLN A 54 22.59 3.40 -11.23
C GLN A 54 22.44 4.44 -10.09
N PRO A 55 21.35 4.40 -9.31
CA PRO A 55 21.21 5.28 -8.16
C PRO A 55 22.28 4.99 -7.10
N SER A 56 22.48 5.89 -6.14
CA SER A 56 23.18 5.49 -4.92
C SER A 56 22.33 4.49 -4.13
N VAL A 57 22.97 3.59 -3.38
CA VAL A 57 22.27 2.65 -2.48
C VAL A 57 21.35 3.41 -1.51
N GLN A 58 21.79 4.57 -1.02
CA GLN A 58 20.99 5.41 -0.14
C GLN A 58 19.72 5.93 -0.83
N HIS A 59 19.80 6.35 -2.10
CA HIS A 59 18.63 6.79 -2.85
C HIS A 59 17.66 5.63 -3.13
N ALA A 60 18.18 4.44 -3.44
CA ALA A 60 17.37 3.22 -3.55
C ALA A 60 16.68 2.87 -2.22
N TRP A 61 17.36 3.01 -1.09
CA TRP A 61 16.79 2.78 0.24
C TRP A 61 15.64 3.74 0.55
N ASP A 62 15.83 5.03 0.27
CA ASP A 62 14.79 6.04 0.50
C ASP A 62 13.57 5.82 -0.40
N HIS A 63 13.78 5.38 -1.64
CA HIS A 63 12.70 4.94 -2.53
C HIS A 63 11.95 3.72 -1.96
N CYS A 64 12.68 2.73 -1.45
CA CYS A 64 12.12 1.52 -0.84
C CYS A 64 11.26 1.80 0.40
N LYS A 65 11.53 2.85 1.19
CA LYS A 65 10.68 3.25 2.33
C LYS A 65 9.24 3.55 1.92
N CYS A 66 9.04 4.03 0.70
CA CYS A 66 7.73 4.37 0.13
C CYS A 66 7.00 3.14 -0.43
N LEU A 67 7.68 2.00 -0.58
CA LEU A 67 7.08 0.76 -1.05
C LEU A 67 6.23 0.14 0.07
N ARG A 68 4.94 -0.01 -0.23
CA ARG A 68 3.98 -0.79 0.56
C ARG A 68 3.53 -1.99 -0.26
N THR A 69 3.16 -3.08 0.41
CA THR A 69 2.42 -4.15 -0.27
C THR A 69 1.01 -3.66 -0.62
N LEU A 70 0.38 -4.30 -1.62
CA LEU A 70 -1.00 -3.97 -1.97
C LEU A 70 -1.95 -4.20 -0.79
N ASP A 71 -1.70 -5.22 0.02
CA ASP A 71 -2.52 -5.52 1.20
C ASP A 71 -2.34 -4.47 2.29
N GLN A 72 -1.10 -4.04 2.58
CA GLN A 72 -0.86 -2.90 3.48
C GLN A 72 -1.53 -1.61 2.99
N ALA A 73 -1.52 -1.35 1.68
CA ALA A 73 -2.19 -0.19 1.11
C ALA A 73 -3.72 -0.31 1.27
N ARG A 74 -4.30 -1.50 1.01
CA ARG A 74 -5.74 -1.77 1.21
C ARG A 74 -6.15 -1.58 2.66
N ASP A 75 -5.39 -2.13 3.59
CA ASP A 75 -5.69 -2.03 5.03
C ASP A 75 -5.56 -0.59 5.53
N TYR A 76 -4.53 0.13 5.06
CA TYR A 76 -4.41 1.56 5.32
C TYR A 76 -5.66 2.34 4.84
N PHE A 77 -6.14 2.09 3.62
CA PHE A 77 -7.35 2.76 3.12
C PHE A 77 -8.62 2.32 3.85
N ARG A 78 -8.73 1.06 4.29
CA ARG A 78 -9.84 0.58 5.11
C ARG A 78 -9.89 1.31 6.45
N GLN A 79 -8.77 1.34 7.18
CA GLN A 79 -8.66 2.05 8.47
C GLN A 79 -8.91 3.54 8.29
N TYR A 80 -8.37 4.14 7.23
CA TYR A 80 -8.61 5.54 6.90
C TYR A 80 -10.09 5.84 6.68
N ARG A 81 -10.81 4.99 5.92
CA ARG A 81 -12.26 5.13 5.68
C ARG A 81 -13.08 4.93 6.95
N ALA A 82 -12.72 3.97 7.79
CA ALA A 82 -13.37 3.75 9.09
C ALA A 82 -13.24 5.00 9.97
N ARG A 83 -12.01 5.48 10.18
CA ARG A 83 -11.75 6.70 10.96
C ARG A 83 -12.49 7.93 10.43
N LYS A 84 -12.56 8.10 9.11
CA LYS A 84 -13.29 9.23 8.50
C LYS A 84 -14.81 9.10 8.63
N LYS A 85 -15.34 7.89 8.71
CA LYS A 85 -16.76 7.65 9.04
C LYS A 85 -17.02 8.04 10.49
N ASP A 86 -16.18 7.59 11.42
CA ASP A 86 -16.31 7.88 12.84
C ASP A 86 -16.23 9.38 13.14
N GLU A 87 -15.30 10.12 12.49
CA GLU A 87 -15.17 11.58 12.60
C GLU A 87 -16.45 12.32 12.14
N ARG A 88 -17.11 11.80 11.10
CA ARG A 88 -18.36 12.38 10.59
C ARG A 88 -19.55 12.09 11.50
N GLU A 89 -19.57 10.93 12.14
CA GLU A 89 -20.61 10.56 13.12
C GLU A 89 -20.43 11.32 14.43
N ALA A 90 -19.20 11.48 14.92
CA ALA A 90 -18.89 12.29 16.10
C ALA A 90 -19.35 13.76 15.95
N HIS A 91 -19.21 14.36 14.76
CA HIS A 91 -19.71 15.71 14.50
C HIS A 91 -21.26 15.78 14.45
N ARG A 92 -21.97 14.66 14.29
CA ARG A 92 -23.45 14.65 14.25
C ARG A 92 -24.09 14.53 15.63
N ASP A 93 -23.40 13.93 16.60
CA ASP A 93 -23.94 13.71 17.95
C ASP A 93 -23.75 14.91 18.90
N ASP A 94 -22.81 15.82 18.64
CA ASP A 94 -22.60 17.05 19.44
C ASP A 94 -23.53 18.22 19.05
N GLY A 95 -24.53 17.97 18.20
CA GLY A 95 -25.34 19.01 17.54
C GLY A 95 -26.83 18.78 17.61
N THR A 96 -27.41 19.08 18.77
CA THR A 96 -28.79 19.59 18.93
C THR A 96 -29.92 18.55 18.88
N PRO A 97 -30.64 18.31 20.01
CA PRO A 97 -31.86 17.53 19.99
C PRO A 97 -32.90 18.18 19.09
N ALA A 98 -33.61 17.35 18.34
CA ALA A 98 -34.61 17.69 17.35
C ALA A 98 -35.61 18.78 17.82
N GLY A 99 -35.33 20.01 17.41
CA GLY A 99 -36.27 21.12 17.34
C GLY A 99 -36.67 21.35 15.89
N SER A 100 -37.80 20.75 15.53
CA SER A 100 -38.69 21.02 14.40
C SER A 100 -38.32 22.11 13.36
N ALA A 101 -38.43 21.68 12.09
CA ALA A 101 -38.97 22.42 10.95
C ALA A 101 -38.07 23.41 10.16
N SER A 102 -37.98 23.07 8.87
CA SER A 102 -38.02 23.96 7.71
C SER A 102 -36.76 24.68 7.22
N SER A 103 -36.46 24.37 5.95
CA SER A 103 -36.05 25.27 4.88
C SER A 103 -34.56 25.58 4.64
N GLN A 104 -34.15 25.05 3.48
CA GLN A 104 -33.15 25.56 2.53
C GLN A 104 -31.64 25.37 2.80
N PRO A 105 -30.88 24.93 1.77
CA PRO A 105 -29.43 24.93 1.83
C PRO A 105 -28.87 26.34 1.57
N PRO A 106 -28.06 26.92 2.47
CA PRO A 106 -27.37 28.17 2.17
C PRO A 106 -26.24 27.92 1.17
N ARG A 107 -26.30 28.64 0.04
CA ARG A 107 -25.15 28.84 -0.87
C ARG A 107 -24.07 29.60 -0.11
N MET A 108 -22.97 28.92 0.22
CA MET A 108 -21.80 29.57 0.82
C MET A 108 -20.93 30.17 -0.28
N HIS A 109 -20.83 31.49 -0.23
CA HIS A 109 -19.92 32.31 -1.02
C HIS A 109 -18.49 32.11 -0.51
N THR A 110 -17.56 31.83 -1.43
CA THR A 110 -16.13 31.74 -1.14
C THR A 110 -15.54 33.13 -1.01
N SER A 111 -15.63 33.73 0.18
CA SER A 111 -14.83 34.91 0.52
C SER A 111 -13.48 34.45 1.05
N HIS A 112 -12.46 34.64 0.21
CA HIS A 112 -11.06 34.65 0.62
C HIS A 112 -10.83 35.87 1.52
N ASP A 113 -10.60 35.65 2.81
CA ASP A 113 -9.98 36.65 3.70
C ASP A 113 -8.63 36.10 4.17
N GLY A 114 -7.57 36.77 3.73
CA GLY A 114 -6.19 36.44 4.04
C GLY A 114 -5.83 36.92 5.43
N SER A 115 -6.01 36.05 6.43
CA SER A 115 -5.50 36.30 7.77
C SER A 115 -4.10 35.70 7.93
N ALA A 116 -3.10 36.59 7.93
CA ALA A 116 -1.71 36.28 8.23
C ALA A 116 -1.60 35.82 9.69
N VAL A 117 -1.42 34.52 9.89
CA VAL A 117 -1.09 33.95 11.19
C VAL A 117 0.41 34.06 11.44
N GLU A 118 0.79 34.96 12.36
CA GLU A 118 2.11 34.98 12.97
C GLU A 118 2.43 33.63 13.61
N VAL A 119 3.57 33.06 13.21
CA VAL A 119 4.14 31.85 13.79
C VAL A 119 4.77 32.21 15.13
N ARG A 120 3.98 32.12 16.21
CA ARG A 120 4.50 32.19 17.58
C ARG A 120 5.10 30.83 17.94
N VAL A 121 6.43 30.76 17.98
CA VAL A 121 7.20 29.59 18.42
C VAL A 121 7.02 29.38 19.93
N PRO A 122 6.45 28.25 20.40
CA PRO A 122 6.50 27.91 21.81
C PRO A 122 7.88 27.31 22.14
N SER A 123 8.74 28.15 22.71
CA SER A 123 9.88 27.73 23.52
C SER A 123 9.36 27.20 24.85
N GLN A 124 9.49 25.90 25.09
CA GLN A 124 9.99 25.30 26.34
C GLN A 124 9.69 23.79 26.38
N ALA A 125 10.77 23.03 26.55
CA ALA A 125 10.76 21.60 26.77
C ALA A 125 10.44 21.31 28.25
N PRO A 126 9.47 20.43 28.55
CA PRO A 126 9.43 19.74 29.83
C PRO A 126 10.15 18.40 29.71
N GLU A 127 11.17 18.22 30.54
CA GLU A 127 11.93 16.99 30.73
C GLU A 127 10.98 15.82 31.08
N ARG A 128 10.86 14.86 30.18
CA ARG A 128 10.13 13.62 30.44
C ARG A 128 11.03 12.65 31.20
N ARG A 129 10.79 12.54 32.50
CA ARG A 129 11.21 11.40 33.34
C ARG A 129 10.82 10.09 32.65
N VAL A 130 11.82 9.29 32.31
CA VAL A 130 11.65 7.93 31.78
C VAL A 130 11.32 7.02 32.95
N SER A 131 10.05 6.65 33.09
CA SER A 131 9.65 5.54 33.96
C SER A 131 10.03 4.23 33.27
N VAL A 132 11.11 3.61 33.74
CA VAL A 132 11.49 2.24 33.39
C VAL A 132 10.53 1.31 34.14
N SER A 133 9.53 0.79 33.44
CA SER A 133 8.65 -0.26 33.95
C SER A 133 8.70 -1.46 33.02
N GLY A 134 9.19 -2.58 33.56
CA GLY A 134 8.70 -3.90 33.19
C GLY A 134 9.43 -4.61 32.05
N ARG A 135 10.62 -5.13 32.35
CA ARG A 135 11.19 -6.29 31.66
C ARG A 135 10.23 -7.48 31.80
N ARG A 136 9.42 -7.78 30.79
CA ARG A 136 8.84 -9.13 30.63
C ARG A 136 9.81 -9.96 29.82
N ARG A 137 10.55 -10.81 30.53
CA ARG A 137 11.32 -11.92 29.95
C ARG A 137 10.30 -12.95 29.47
N CYS A 138 10.17 -13.13 28.17
CA CYS A 138 9.57 -14.33 27.60
C CYS A 138 10.69 -15.36 27.46
N ARG A 139 10.68 -16.30 28.39
CA ARG A 139 11.55 -17.47 28.46
C ARG A 139 11.04 -18.52 27.47
N SER A 140 11.92 -18.88 26.53
CA SER A 140 12.25 -20.24 26.04
C SER A 140 11.12 -21.21 25.64
N THR A 141 11.28 -21.84 24.47
CA THR A 141 11.56 -23.28 24.38
C THR A 141 12.09 -23.63 22.99
N ASN A 142 13.13 -24.46 22.99
CA ASN A 142 13.74 -25.07 21.81
C ASN A 142 12.87 -26.24 21.31
N GLY A 143 12.78 -26.41 19.99
CA GLY A 143 12.41 -27.65 19.30
C GLY A 143 12.86 -27.52 17.85
N SER A 144 14.03 -28.06 17.47
CA SER A 144 14.16 -29.39 16.85
C SER A 144 13.10 -29.65 15.77
N THR A 145 13.52 -29.58 14.51
CA THR A 145 13.64 -30.74 13.61
C THR A 145 14.48 -30.30 12.42
N LEU A 146 15.68 -30.90 12.28
CA LEU A 146 16.40 -30.97 11.03
C LEU A 146 15.69 -32.04 10.21
N ASP A 147 14.89 -31.63 9.23
CA ASP A 147 14.44 -32.51 8.16
C ASP A 147 15.25 -32.16 6.91
N GLU A 148 16.06 -33.12 6.50
CA GLU A 148 16.95 -33.10 5.37
C GLU A 148 16.10 -33.23 4.09
N GLU A 149 15.73 -32.10 3.47
CA GLU A 149 14.98 -32.10 2.22
C GLU A 149 15.95 -32.41 1.04
N PRO A 150 15.73 -33.49 0.26
CA PRO A 150 16.61 -33.86 -0.84
C PRO A 150 16.47 -32.93 -2.04
N SER A 151 17.63 -32.50 -2.56
CA SER A 151 17.81 -31.77 -3.83
C SER A 151 16.88 -32.26 -4.95
N PRO A 152 15.97 -31.42 -5.48
CA PRO A 152 15.32 -31.73 -6.75
C PRO A 152 16.32 -31.53 -7.89
N GLN A 153 16.71 -32.64 -8.53
CA GLN A 153 17.32 -32.62 -9.87
C GLN A 153 16.33 -31.95 -10.83
N VAL A 154 16.62 -30.72 -11.23
CA VAL A 154 15.90 -30.04 -12.30
C VAL A 154 16.36 -30.59 -13.66
N PRO A 155 15.46 -31.16 -14.47
CA PRO A 155 15.80 -31.56 -15.84
C PRO A 155 16.06 -30.32 -16.70
N ALA A 156 17.10 -30.41 -17.53
CA ALA A 156 17.42 -29.43 -18.55
C ALA A 156 16.24 -29.26 -19.51
N ILE A 157 15.58 -28.11 -19.45
CA ILE A 157 14.60 -27.69 -20.46
C ILE A 157 15.33 -26.97 -21.58
N GLU A 158 15.47 -27.65 -22.71
CA GLU A 158 15.89 -27.05 -23.96
C GLU A 158 14.95 -25.90 -24.34
N THR A 159 15.53 -24.70 -24.44
CA THR A 159 14.90 -23.51 -24.99
C THR A 159 14.70 -23.66 -26.50
N SER A 160 13.55 -24.22 -26.93
CA SER A 160 13.08 -24.08 -28.31
C SER A 160 12.31 -22.76 -28.44
N GLY A 161 12.88 -21.82 -29.20
CA GLY A 161 12.31 -20.51 -29.46
C GLY A 161 10.99 -20.56 -30.23
N GLY A 162 9.92 -20.09 -29.60
CA GLY A 162 8.65 -19.78 -30.26
C GLY A 162 8.29 -18.33 -29.98
N LYS A 163 8.32 -17.47 -31.00
CA LYS A 163 7.78 -16.10 -30.95
C LYS A 163 6.24 -16.19 -30.96
N PRO A 164 5.50 -15.76 -29.90
CA PRO A 164 4.07 -15.58 -30.03
C PRO A 164 3.79 -14.28 -30.80
N SER A 165 3.25 -14.47 -31.99
CA SER A 165 2.65 -13.44 -32.84
C SER A 165 1.62 -12.64 -32.05
N ARG A 166 1.75 -11.31 -32.10
CA ARG A 166 0.93 -10.32 -31.40
C ARG A 166 -0.48 -10.27 -32.02
N PRO A 167 -1.56 -10.68 -31.31
CA PRO A 167 -2.90 -10.53 -31.85
C PRO A 167 -3.31 -9.05 -31.86
N GLN A 168 -3.77 -8.62 -33.03
CA GLN A 168 -4.37 -7.32 -33.30
C GLN A 168 -5.63 -7.15 -32.43
N ARG A 169 -5.60 -6.20 -31.50
CA ARG A 169 -6.73 -5.94 -30.59
C ARG A 169 -7.79 -5.12 -31.33
N MET A 170 -8.79 -5.80 -31.89
CA MET A 170 -10.01 -5.19 -32.42
C MET A 170 -10.74 -4.42 -31.31
N ALA A 171 -11.08 -3.16 -31.58
CA ALA A 171 -11.88 -2.31 -30.72
C ALA A 171 -13.33 -2.84 -30.65
N SER A 172 -13.63 -3.61 -29.60
CA SER A 172 -15.00 -4.03 -29.32
C SER A 172 -15.73 -2.97 -28.51
N ARG A 173 -16.70 -2.35 -29.19
CA ARG A 173 -17.74 -1.48 -28.64
C ARG A 173 -18.42 -2.16 -27.45
N ARG A 174 -18.32 -1.57 -26.26
CA ARG A 174 -19.09 -2.02 -25.09
C ARG A 174 -20.51 -1.46 -25.18
N SER A 175 -21.39 -2.32 -25.69
CA SER A 175 -22.84 -2.17 -25.66
C SER A 175 -23.34 -1.98 -24.22
N GLN A 176 -24.29 -1.07 -24.06
CA GLN A 176 -24.99 -0.81 -22.82
C GLN A 176 -25.74 -2.08 -22.39
N ARG A 177 -25.50 -2.53 -21.15
CA ARG A 177 -26.30 -3.61 -20.55
C ARG A 177 -27.04 -3.02 -19.35
N SER A 178 -28.28 -2.64 -19.61
CA SER A 178 -29.35 -2.52 -18.62
C SER A 178 -29.54 -3.88 -17.95
N GLY A 179 -29.28 -3.93 -16.65
CA GLY A 179 -29.53 -5.10 -15.80
C GLY A 179 -30.69 -4.79 -14.88
N SER A 180 -31.86 -5.29 -15.25
CA SER A 180 -33.09 -5.25 -14.47
C SER A 180 -32.96 -6.08 -13.19
N CYS A 181 -33.33 -5.50 -12.06
CA CYS A 181 -33.54 -6.21 -10.80
C CYS A 181 -34.66 -7.25 -10.98
N THR A 182 -34.38 -8.50 -10.61
CA THR A 182 -35.42 -9.47 -10.25
C THR A 182 -35.16 -9.92 -8.83
N THR A 183 -36.13 -9.63 -7.97
CA THR A 183 -36.25 -10.11 -6.59
C THR A 183 -36.68 -11.57 -6.64
N ALA A 184 -35.83 -12.48 -6.16
CA ALA A 184 -36.23 -13.87 -5.93
C ALA A 184 -36.69 -14.01 -4.49
N THR A 185 -38.00 -14.20 -4.37
CA THR A 185 -38.80 -14.49 -3.18
C THR A 185 -38.77 -16.00 -2.92
N GLU A 186 -38.52 -16.37 -1.66
CA GLU A 186 -39.15 -17.48 -0.91
C GLU A 186 -38.98 -18.93 -1.40
N GLN A 187 -38.41 -19.79 -0.54
CA GLN A 187 -39.12 -20.99 -0.05
C GLN A 187 -38.36 -21.63 1.12
N GLU A 188 -38.98 -21.68 2.29
CA GLU A 188 -38.52 -22.46 3.45
C GLU A 188 -39.35 -23.76 3.51
N PRO A 189 -38.76 -24.96 3.52
CA PRO A 189 -39.51 -26.19 3.74
C PRO A 189 -39.61 -26.53 5.24
N ALA A 190 -40.85 -26.66 5.70
CA ALA A 190 -41.21 -27.14 7.02
C ALA A 190 -40.70 -28.57 7.27
N ALA A 191 -40.04 -28.77 8.41
CA ALA A 191 -39.70 -30.08 8.94
C ALA A 191 -40.87 -30.62 9.78
N HIS A 192 -41.51 -31.68 9.32
CA HIS A 192 -42.26 -32.61 10.14
C HIS A 192 -41.33 -33.74 10.58
N GLY A 193 -41.16 -33.91 11.88
CA GLY A 193 -40.47 -35.03 12.50
C GLY A 193 -41.27 -35.48 13.72
N SER A 194 -41.83 -36.68 13.60
CA SER A 194 -42.76 -37.36 14.52
C SER A 194 -42.19 -37.69 15.89
#